data_AF-A0A844Y4I3-F1
#
_entry.id   AF-A0A844Y4I3-F1
#
_cell.length_a   1.000
_cell.length_b   1.000
_cell.length_c   1.000
_cell.angle_alpha   90.00
_cell.angle_beta   90.00
_cell.angle_gamma   90.00
#
_symmetry.space_group_name_H-M   'P 1'
#
loop_
_entity.id
_entity.type
_entity.pdbx_description
1 polymer ?
#
loop_
_entity_poly.entity_id
_entity_poly.type
_entity_poly.pdbx_seq_one_letter_code
_entity_poly.pdbx_strand_id
1 'polypeptide(L)' 'MLLDEGLHTLWPQEALADLAEIDRSHMGRIERGERNVTILNLRKIAKSFDKTMAQLLEDAQI' A
#
# COMPACT_ATOMS: atom_id res chain seq x y z
N MET A 1 5.52 9.77 -20.89
CA MET A 1 5.37 9.12 -22.21
C MET A 1 6.36 7.95 -22.22
N LEU A 2 6.04 6.67 -22.10
CA LEU A 2 4.82 5.86 -22.14
C LEU A 2 5.06 4.63 -21.25
N LEU A 3 4.05 4.17 -20.52
CA LEU A 3 3.80 2.75 -20.21
C LEU A 3 2.27 2.67 -20.18
N ASP A 4 1.64 2.55 -21.34
CA ASP A 4 1.25 1.28 -21.98
C ASP A 4 0.28 0.45 -21.13
N GLU A 5 -0.82 0.08 -21.78
CA GLU A 5 -2.02 -0.48 -21.19
C GLU A 5 -1.80 -1.91 -20.68
N GLY A 6 -2.40 -2.26 -19.53
CA GLY A 6 -2.81 -3.64 -19.30
C GLY A 6 -1.83 -4.63 -18.64
N LEU A 7 -0.91 -4.21 -17.76
CA LEU A 7 -0.27 -5.16 -16.83
C LEU A 7 -0.61 -4.91 -15.35
N HIS A 8 -1.16 -5.96 -14.77
CA HIS A 8 -1.46 -6.24 -13.37
C HIS A 8 -0.48 -5.63 -12.35
N THR A 9 -0.92 -4.57 -11.67
CA THR A 9 -1.12 -4.53 -10.20
C THR A 9 -0.09 -5.19 -9.29
N LEU A 10 1.20 -4.96 -9.47
CA LEU A 10 2.19 -5.17 -8.41
C LEU A 10 3.11 -3.95 -8.36
N TRP A 11 2.80 -2.98 -7.49
CA TRP A 11 3.82 -2.02 -7.10
C TRP A 11 4.94 -2.80 -6.43
N PRO A 12 6.21 -2.61 -6.84
CA PRO A 12 7.33 -3.09 -6.04
C PRO A 12 7.11 -2.63 -4.60
N GLN A 13 7.30 -3.51 -3.62
CA GLN A 13 7.14 -3.16 -2.19
C GLN A 13 7.93 -1.90 -1.85
N GLU A 14 9.07 -1.69 -2.52
CA GLU A 14 9.88 -0.48 -2.47
C GLU A 14 9.13 0.77 -2.94
N ALA A 15 8.42 0.70 -4.07
CA ALA A 15 7.63 1.81 -4.58
C ALA A 15 6.46 2.17 -3.66
N LEU A 16 5.75 1.17 -3.12
CA LEU A 16 4.67 1.42 -2.17
C LEU A 16 5.20 2.00 -0.85
N ALA A 17 6.30 1.47 -0.33
CA ALA A 17 6.96 1.98 0.86
C ALA A 17 7.38 3.46 0.69
N ASP A 18 8.00 3.78 -0.44
CA ASP A 18 8.43 5.13 -0.78
C ASP A 18 7.22 6.08 -0.93
N LEU A 19 6.16 5.67 -1.64
CA LEU A 19 4.93 6.45 -1.82
C LEU A 19 4.16 6.68 -0.51
N ALA A 20 4.15 5.68 0.38
CA ALA A 20 3.46 5.77 1.66
C ALA A 20 4.33 6.40 2.76
N GLU A 21 5.59 6.77 2.46
CA GLU A 21 6.57 7.25 3.45
C GLU A 21 6.67 6.30 4.66
N ILE A 22 6.81 5.00 4.36
CA ILE A 22 6.97 3.93 5.33
C ILE A 22 8.32 3.27 5.05
N ASP A 23 9.09 3.00 6.10
CA ASP A 23 10.35 2.25 5.96
C ASP A 23 10.10 0.91 5.26
N ARG A 24 10.96 0.55 4.30
CA ARG A 24 10.80 -0.66 3.47
C ARG A 24 10.74 -1.94 4.30
N SER A 25 11.58 -2.04 5.34
CA SER A 25 11.56 -3.20 6.25
C SER A 25 10.25 -3.24 7.03
N HIS A 26 9.76 -2.09 7.48
CA HIS A 26 8.45 -1.99 8.14
C HIS A 26 7.29 -2.37 7.20
N MET A 27 7.26 -1.85 5.97
CA MET A 27 6.25 -2.20 4.97
C MET A 27 6.22 -3.72 4.72
N GLY A 28 7.40 -4.34 4.53
CA GLY A 28 7.45 -5.78 4.32
C GLY A 28 6.97 -6.61 5.51
N ARG A 29 7.20 -6.14 6.74
CA ARG A 29 6.66 -6.81 7.94
C ARG A 29 5.14 -6.68 8.04
N ILE A 30 4.57 -5.56 7.58
CA ILE A 30 3.11 -5.35 7.52
C ILE A 30 2.50 -6.31 6.48
N GLU A 31 3.04 -6.35 5.26
CA GLU A 31 2.52 -7.21 4.18
C GLU A 31 2.52 -8.71 4.53
N ARG A 32 3.54 -9.18 5.27
CA ARG A 32 3.63 -10.57 5.74
C ARG A 32 2.82 -10.87 7.01
N GLY A 33 2.14 -9.88 7.58
CA GLY A 33 1.38 -10.04 8.83
C GLY A 33 2.26 -10.21 10.09
N GLU A 34 3.56 -9.93 10.00
CA GLU A 34 4.48 -10.01 11.15
C GLU A 34 4.32 -8.82 12.11
N ARG A 35 3.66 -7.75 11.66
CA ARG A 35 3.33 -6.56 12.43
C ARG A 35 1.93 -6.05 12.10
N ASN A 36 1.18 -5.68 13.15
CA ASN A 36 -0.08 -4.97 12.99
C ASN A 36 0.18 -3.55 12.48
N VAL A 37 -0.58 -3.15 11.46
CA VAL A 37 -0.54 -1.78 10.93
C VAL A 37 -1.16 -0.82 11.94
N THR A 38 -0.51 0.33 12.16
CA THR A 38 -1.12 1.42 12.94
C THR A 38 -2.12 2.18 12.07
N ILE A 39 -3.11 2.85 12.68
CA ILE A 39 -4.07 3.68 11.93
C ILE A 39 -3.37 4.77 11.10
N LEU A 40 -2.27 5.33 11.63
CA LEU A 40 -1.46 6.34 10.92
C LEU A 40 -0.82 5.79 9.64
N ASN A 41 -0.27 4.56 9.70
CA ASN A 41 0.32 3.91 8.54
C ASN A 41 -0.75 3.41 7.56
N LEU A 42 -1.88 2.92 8.06
CA LEU A 42 -3.01 2.54 7.19
C LEU A 42 -3.52 3.76 6.40
N ARG A 43 -3.61 4.93 7.04
CA ARG A 43 -3.97 6.19 6.36
C ARG A 43 -2.95 6.58 5.28
N LYS A 44 -1.65 6.40 5.55
CA LYS A 44 -0.58 6.67 4.57
C LYS A 44 -0.67 5.74 3.36
N ILE A 45 -0.89 4.45 3.59
CA ILE A 45 -1.11 3.45 2.54
C ILE A 45 -2.36 3.79 1.74
N ALA A 46 -3.50 4.09 2.38
CA ALA A 46 -4.71 4.47 1.66
C ALA A 46 -4.48 5.70 0.77
N LYS A 47 -3.77 6.71 1.29
CA LYS A 47 -3.40 7.90 0.52
C LYS A 47 -2.50 7.59 -0.68
N SER A 48 -1.57 6.64 -0.59
CA SER A 48 -0.72 6.30 -1.75
C SER A 48 -1.53 5.69 -2.90
N PHE A 49 -2.68 5.08 -2.62
CA PHE A 49 -3.66 4.61 -3.61
C PHE A 49 -4.72 5.64 -4.01
N ASP A 50 -4.60 6.89 -3.57
CA ASP A 50 -5.65 7.93 -3.74
C ASP A 50 -7.02 7.50 -3.19
N LYS A 51 -7.00 6.80 -2.04
CA LYS A 51 -8.19 6.28 -1.37
C LYS A 51 -8.30 6.77 0.06
N THR A 52 -9.53 6.77 0.57
CA THR A 52 -9.79 6.79 2.01
C THR A 52 -9.49 5.43 2.63
N MET A 53 -9.26 5.39 3.96
CA MET A 53 -9.09 4.11 4.66
C MET A 53 -10.32 3.21 4.52
N ALA A 54 -11.54 3.78 4.47
CA ALA A 54 -12.76 3.01 4.30
C ALA A 54 -12.81 2.32 2.93
N GLN A 55 -12.52 3.04 1.85
CA GLN A 55 -12.46 2.47 0.50
C GLN A 55 -11.37 1.39 0.40
N LEU A 56 -10.19 1.62 0.98
CA LEU A 56 -9.11 0.64 0.98
C LEU A 56 -9.52 -0.67 1.68
N LEU A 57 -10.28 -0.58 2.77
CA LEU A 57 -10.76 -1.76 3.51
C LEU A 57 -11.92 -2.46 2.79
N GLU A 58 -12.79 -1.72 2.11
CA GLU A 58 -13.89 -2.26 1.29
C GLU A 58 -13.36 -3.13 0.15
N ASP A 59 -12.23 -2.74 -0.47
CA ASP A 59 -11.57 -3.52 -1.52
C ASP A 59 -11.04 -4.88 -1.05
N ALA A 60 -10.79 -5.06 0.26
CA ALA A 60 -10.14 -6.26 0.78
C ALA A 60 -11.02 -7.51 0.67
N GLN A 61 -12.34 -7.36 0.43
CA GLN A 61 -13.30 -8.44 0.18
C GLN A 61 -13.18 -9.65 1.14
N ILE A 62 -12.80 -9.39 2.39
CA ILE A 62 -12.72 -10.39 3.47
C ILE A 62 -14.03 -10.48 4.25
#